data_AF-A0A939WWH4-F1
#
_entry.id   AF-A0A939WWH4-F1
#
_cell.length_a   1.000
_cell.length_b   1.000
_cell.length_c   1.000
_cell.angle_alpha   90.00
_cell.angle_beta   90.00
_cell.angle_gamma   90.00
#
_symmetry.space_group_name_H-M   'P 1'
#
loop_
_entity.id
_entity.type
_entity.pdbx_description
1 polymer ?
#
loop_
_entity_poly.entity_id
_entity_poly.type
_entity_poly.pdbx_seq_one_letter_code
_entity_poly.pdbx_strand_id
1 'polypeptide(L)'
;MNKVRILFSGILLTSASAMMAQGAKNIRINEVLTNNTTSIQDEYGQREAWIELENTSFTTYNVRGMYFTTDRSVLDPNMSVPERIKRMSVIPSGDTRTQIGGRQHLVFYCNSNPAQGKLHLSLKVPMSEPLWIGFYNGNATELIDSVSIPALAADQSFARQGATSWAVKSAENVTPGIENFIKADETKDAYLKREDPHGFGITLLAMGIVFFCLAVLFVFFWLFGTIMRHLDTAKKVAHTQPIKPLTKTVEVTHDLAHATGNILQDGLKTKGIDKEVYIAVIAMALKQYQDDVHDVESGIITIKSKDTDWTDEYSQMTHFHDPLQPSNHMGTRIPTTPDLK
;
A
#
# COMPACT_ATOMS: atom_id res chain seq x y z
N MET A 1 -23.20 11.09 -14.50
CA MET A 1 -22.21 10.09 -14.06
C MET A 1 -20.78 10.31 -14.57
N ASN A 2 -20.55 11.01 -15.69
CA ASN A 2 -19.21 11.09 -16.30
C ASN A 2 -18.25 12.07 -15.59
N LYS A 3 -18.73 13.19 -15.02
CA LYS A 3 -17.87 14.21 -14.39
C LYS A 3 -17.27 13.75 -13.04
N VAL A 4 -18.01 12.97 -12.25
CA VAL A 4 -17.56 12.45 -10.94
C VAL A 4 -16.53 11.32 -11.11
N ARG A 5 -16.70 10.47 -12.13
CA ARG A 5 -15.72 9.43 -12.48
C ARG A 5 -14.38 10.00 -12.93
N ILE A 6 -14.40 11.12 -13.67
CA ILE A 6 -13.18 11.82 -14.12
C ILE A 6 -12.44 12.49 -12.96
N LEU A 7 -13.18 13.02 -11.96
CA LEU A 7 -12.60 13.60 -10.74
C LEU A 7 -11.96 12.54 -9.84
N PHE A 8 -12.60 11.39 -9.64
CA PHE A 8 -12.03 10.28 -8.88
C PHE A 8 -10.84 9.61 -9.60
N SER A 9 -10.88 9.48 -10.92
CA SER A 9 -9.72 8.98 -11.69
C SER A 9 -8.56 9.98 -11.70
N GLY A 10 -8.86 11.28 -11.71
CA GLY A 10 -7.84 12.34 -11.63
C GLY A 10 -7.12 12.36 -10.29
N ILE A 11 -7.84 12.22 -9.18
CA ILE A 11 -7.25 12.16 -7.83
C ILE A 11 -6.38 10.91 -7.65
N LEU A 12 -6.83 9.75 -8.17
CA LEU A 12 -6.05 8.50 -8.11
C LEU A 12 -4.76 8.57 -8.97
N LEU A 13 -4.78 9.30 -10.09
CA LEU A 13 -3.60 9.52 -10.93
C LEU A 13 -2.60 10.52 -10.31
N THR A 14 -3.08 11.50 -9.54
CA THR A 14 -2.19 12.48 -8.88
C THR A 14 -1.47 11.91 -7.64
N SER A 15 -2.01 10.87 -7.01
CA SER A 15 -1.34 10.12 -5.94
C SER A 15 -0.24 9.17 -6.43
N ALA A 16 -0.08 8.99 -7.75
CA ALA A 16 1.02 8.22 -8.34
C ALA A 16 2.28 9.06 -8.61
N SER A 17 2.37 10.25 -8.00
CA SER A 17 3.54 11.11 -8.10
C SER A 17 4.74 10.48 -7.38
N ALA A 18 5.62 9.87 -8.16
CA ALA A 18 6.94 9.35 -7.76
C ALA A 18 6.93 8.39 -6.57
N MET A 19 6.38 7.17 -6.77
CA MET A 19 7.04 6.02 -6.16
C MET A 19 8.43 5.92 -6.79
N MET A 20 9.41 6.64 -6.25
CA MET A 20 10.81 6.38 -6.57
C MET A 20 11.02 4.91 -6.26
N ALA A 21 11.31 4.13 -7.29
CA ALA A 21 11.64 2.73 -7.12
C ALA A 21 12.73 2.65 -6.05
N GLN A 22 12.43 1.94 -4.97
CA GLN A 22 13.36 1.61 -3.91
C GLN A 22 14.54 0.87 -4.57
N GLY A 23 15.63 1.59 -4.78
CA GLY A 23 16.65 1.21 -5.75
C GLY A 23 17.97 0.83 -5.10
N ALA A 24 18.75 0.00 -5.80
CA ALA A 24 20.14 -0.31 -5.47
C ALA A 24 20.98 0.96 -5.16
N LYS A 25 20.61 2.10 -5.75
CA LYS A 25 21.21 3.43 -5.53
C LYS A 25 21.10 3.97 -4.11
N ASN A 26 20.20 3.43 -3.28
CA ASN A 26 20.11 3.80 -1.87
C ASN A 26 21.20 3.14 -1.02
N ILE A 27 21.91 2.13 -1.56
CA ILE A 27 23.05 1.50 -0.94
C ILE A 27 24.31 2.22 -1.39
N ARG A 28 25.09 2.71 -0.43
CA ARG A 28 26.31 3.47 -0.67
C ARG A 28 27.45 2.95 0.18
N ILE A 29 28.67 3.18 -0.30
CA ILE A 29 29.88 2.97 0.49
C ILE A 29 29.92 4.05 1.58
N ASN A 30 30.02 3.63 2.83
CA ASN A 30 29.99 4.52 4.00
C ASN A 30 31.38 4.76 4.59
N GLU A 31 32.14 3.70 4.82
CA GLU A 31 33.45 3.78 5.46
C GLU A 31 34.36 2.67 4.93
N VAL A 32 35.64 2.97 4.74
CA VAL A 32 36.62 1.99 4.26
C VAL A 32 37.91 2.09 5.06
N LEU A 33 38.43 0.95 5.48
CA LEU A 33 39.71 0.84 6.18
C LEU A 33 40.60 -0.16 5.44
N THR A 34 41.79 0.29 5.02
CA THR A 34 42.67 -0.48 4.13
C THR A 34 43.75 -1.27 4.86
N ASN A 35 44.16 -0.85 6.06
CA ASN A 35 45.17 -1.52 6.87
C ASN A 35 44.70 -1.63 8.31
N ASN A 36 44.20 -2.81 8.69
CA ASN A 36 43.60 -3.09 9.99
C ASN A 36 44.61 -3.79 10.91
N THR A 37 45.01 -3.13 11.98
CA THR A 37 45.88 -3.72 13.01
C THR A 37 45.25 -3.71 14.40
N THR A 38 44.34 -2.77 14.68
CA THR A 38 43.72 -2.59 16.00
C THR A 38 42.19 -2.47 15.99
N SER A 39 41.55 -2.26 14.83
CA SER A 39 40.09 -2.06 14.68
C SER A 39 39.25 -3.34 14.92
N ILE A 40 38.23 -3.62 14.11
CA ILE A 40 37.38 -4.82 14.25
C ILE A 40 38.14 -6.09 13.84
N GLN A 41 37.74 -7.22 14.43
CA GLN A 41 38.16 -8.56 14.04
C GLN A 41 37.00 -9.29 13.40
N ASP A 42 37.28 -10.15 12.43
CA ASP A 42 36.28 -11.04 11.86
C ASP A 42 35.95 -12.21 12.79
N GLU A 43 35.01 -13.06 12.37
CA GLU A 43 34.57 -14.25 13.12
C GLU A 43 35.69 -15.30 13.32
N TYR A 44 36.82 -15.16 12.62
CA TYR A 44 37.99 -16.02 12.70
C TYR A 44 39.15 -15.39 13.49
N GLY A 45 38.95 -14.20 14.07
CA GLY A 45 39.98 -13.46 14.81
C GLY A 45 41.02 -12.79 13.92
N GLN A 46 40.78 -12.70 12.61
CA GLN A 46 41.65 -12.01 11.66
C GLN A 46 41.29 -10.53 11.56
N ARG A 47 42.30 -9.71 11.31
CA ARG A 47 42.17 -8.26 11.14
C ARG A 47 42.41 -7.93 9.68
N GLU A 48 41.35 -8.03 8.92
CA GLU A 48 41.38 -7.73 7.50
C GLU A 48 40.98 -6.29 7.22
N ALA A 49 41.39 -5.79 6.04
CA ALA A 49 40.80 -4.59 5.48
C ALA A 49 39.28 -4.76 5.34
N TRP A 50 38.52 -3.69 5.43
CA TRP A 50 37.07 -3.80 5.35
C TRP A 50 36.43 -2.60 4.67
N ILE A 51 35.27 -2.86 4.08
CA ILE A 51 34.41 -1.87 3.43
C ILE A 51 33.05 -1.97 4.08
N GLU A 52 32.51 -0.84 4.49
CA GLU A 52 31.17 -0.73 5.01
C GLU A 52 30.22 -0.14 3.97
N LEU A 53 29.06 -0.79 3.81
CA LEU A 53 27.91 -0.27 3.10
C LEU A 53 26.88 0.27 4.08
N GLU A 54 26.23 1.36 3.71
CA GLU A 54 25.08 1.92 4.41
C GLU A 54 23.84 1.89 3.52
N ASN A 55 22.72 1.52 4.11
CA ASN A 55 21.41 1.70 3.50
C ASN A 55 20.78 3.03 3.92
N THR A 56 20.71 3.97 2.98
CA THR A 56 20.12 5.30 3.21
C THR A 56 18.60 5.30 3.26
N SER A 57 17.97 4.23 2.80
CA SER A 57 16.51 4.10 2.76
C SER A 57 15.95 3.54 4.07
N PHE A 58 14.62 3.52 4.18
CA PHE A 58 13.88 2.95 5.32
C PHE A 58 13.44 1.49 5.11
N THR A 59 13.72 0.88 3.97
CA THR A 59 13.35 -0.52 3.72
C THR A 59 14.59 -1.41 3.67
N THR A 60 14.40 -2.68 4.02
CA THR A 60 15.45 -3.68 3.86
C THR A 60 15.79 -3.88 2.39
N TYR A 61 17.08 -4.00 2.09
CA TYR A 61 17.61 -4.27 0.76
C TYR A 61 18.64 -5.38 0.82
N ASN A 62 18.62 -6.30 -0.14
CA ASN A 62 19.56 -7.41 -0.19
C ASN A 62 20.65 -7.13 -1.23
N VAL A 63 21.90 -7.01 -0.78
CA VAL A 63 23.06 -6.69 -1.64
C VAL A 63 23.71 -7.93 -2.27
N ARG A 64 23.12 -9.12 -2.11
CA ARG A 64 23.61 -10.35 -2.74
C ARG A 64 23.76 -10.20 -4.25
N GLY A 65 24.80 -10.81 -4.80
CA GLY A 65 25.07 -10.81 -6.24
C GLY A 65 25.55 -9.46 -6.79
N MET A 66 25.62 -8.40 -5.96
CA MET A 66 26.30 -7.16 -6.31
C MET A 66 27.82 -7.36 -6.27
N TYR A 67 28.54 -6.39 -6.83
CA TYR A 67 29.97 -6.54 -7.11
C TYR A 67 30.79 -5.37 -6.56
N PHE A 68 31.97 -5.69 -6.03
CA PHE A 68 33.01 -4.72 -5.73
C PHE A 68 34.19 -4.88 -6.68
N THR A 69 34.89 -3.78 -6.96
CA THR A 69 36.13 -3.84 -7.74
C THR A 69 37.06 -2.70 -7.38
N THR A 70 38.35 -2.99 -7.47
CA THR A 70 39.42 -2.00 -7.36
C THR A 70 40.08 -1.68 -8.70
N ASP A 71 39.68 -2.38 -9.77
CA ASP A 71 40.23 -2.22 -11.11
C ASP A 71 39.42 -1.19 -11.91
N ARG A 72 40.02 -0.02 -12.16
CA ARG A 72 39.39 1.04 -12.96
C ARG A 72 39.14 0.66 -14.42
N SER A 73 39.77 -0.39 -14.95
CA SER A 73 39.57 -0.83 -16.33
C SER A 73 38.13 -1.25 -16.60
N VAL A 74 37.38 -1.65 -15.56
CA VAL A 74 35.95 -1.96 -15.69
C VAL A 74 35.11 -0.75 -16.08
N LEU A 75 35.62 0.50 -15.98
CA LEU A 75 34.87 1.67 -16.44
C LEU A 75 34.77 1.78 -17.96
N ASP A 76 35.52 0.96 -18.72
CA ASP A 76 35.42 0.93 -20.19
C ASP A 76 34.01 0.50 -20.63
N PRO A 77 33.28 1.34 -21.40
CA PRO A 77 31.96 1.00 -21.92
C PRO A 77 31.98 -0.17 -22.92
N ASN A 78 33.12 -0.45 -23.56
CA ASN A 78 33.23 -1.51 -24.57
C ASN A 78 33.53 -2.90 -23.97
N MET A 79 33.82 -2.97 -22.66
CA MET A 79 34.12 -4.24 -22.00
C MET A 79 32.85 -5.08 -21.82
N SER A 80 32.90 -6.33 -22.29
CA SER A 80 31.80 -7.29 -22.17
C SER A 80 31.51 -7.66 -20.70
N VAL A 81 30.26 -8.01 -20.41
CA VAL A 81 29.80 -8.36 -19.05
C VAL A 81 30.60 -9.53 -18.42
N PRO A 82 30.88 -10.65 -19.13
CA PRO A 82 31.65 -11.74 -18.54
C PRO A 82 33.09 -11.34 -18.19
N GLU A 83 33.69 -10.49 -19.02
CA GLU A 83 35.05 -10.02 -18.83
C GLU A 83 35.15 -9.03 -17.66
N ARG A 84 34.10 -8.23 -17.48
CA ARG A 84 33.91 -7.34 -16.34
C ARG A 84 33.76 -8.10 -15.02
N ILE A 85 32.91 -9.13 -14.99
CA ILE A 85 32.69 -9.98 -13.81
C ILE A 85 34.00 -10.60 -13.30
N LYS A 86 34.90 -11.03 -14.19
CA LYS A 86 36.21 -11.60 -13.80
C LYS A 86 37.12 -10.60 -13.05
N ARG A 87 36.92 -9.30 -13.24
CA ARG A 87 37.67 -8.21 -12.58
C ARG A 87 36.96 -7.69 -11.32
N MET A 88 35.86 -8.33 -10.94
CA MET A 88 35.03 -7.93 -9.81
C MET A 88 34.97 -9.06 -8.77
N SER A 89 34.84 -8.69 -7.50
CA SER A 89 34.50 -9.61 -6.42
C SER A 89 33.00 -9.57 -6.18
N VAL A 90 32.35 -10.73 -6.21
CA VAL A 90 30.89 -10.86 -6.02
C VAL A 90 30.55 -11.05 -4.55
N ILE A 91 29.49 -10.40 -4.08
CA ILE A 91 28.87 -10.71 -2.79
C ILE A 91 28.10 -12.02 -2.95
N PRO A 92 28.53 -13.14 -2.33
CA PRO A 92 27.92 -14.43 -2.64
C PRO A 92 26.48 -14.52 -2.10
N SER A 93 25.62 -15.21 -2.83
CA SER A 93 24.20 -15.37 -2.47
C SER A 93 23.98 -16.42 -1.37
N GLY A 94 22.79 -16.36 -0.76
CA GLY A 94 22.24 -17.43 0.09
C GLY A 94 22.36 -17.24 1.60
N ASP A 95 22.68 -16.03 2.07
CA ASP A 95 22.80 -15.73 3.51
C ASP A 95 21.97 -14.50 3.86
N THR A 96 21.22 -14.59 4.96
CA THR A 96 20.38 -13.52 5.46
C THR A 96 21.18 -12.30 5.90
N ARG A 97 22.47 -12.47 6.26
CA ARG A 97 23.40 -11.38 6.62
C ARG A 97 23.71 -10.42 5.47
N THR A 98 23.42 -10.82 4.23
CA THR A 98 23.54 -9.92 3.06
C THR A 98 22.33 -8.98 2.91
N GLN A 99 21.38 -9.01 3.85
CA GLN A 99 20.27 -8.07 3.93
C GLN A 99 20.65 -6.91 4.85
N ILE A 100 20.57 -5.70 4.32
CA ILE A 100 20.80 -4.47 5.06
C ILE A 100 19.43 -3.85 5.35
N GLY A 101 19.04 -3.80 6.62
CA GLY A 101 17.81 -3.13 7.03
C GLY A 101 17.83 -1.63 6.69
N GLY A 102 16.66 -0.99 6.77
CA GLY A 102 16.58 0.46 6.57
C GLY A 102 17.46 1.18 7.60
N ARG A 103 18.27 2.15 7.15
CA ARG A 103 19.19 2.93 8.01
C ARG A 103 20.23 2.09 8.75
N GLN A 104 20.53 0.89 8.26
CA GLN A 104 21.56 0.01 8.81
C GLN A 104 22.83 0.00 7.96
N HIS A 105 23.88 -0.54 8.56
CA HIS A 105 25.21 -0.68 8.02
C HIS A 105 25.56 -2.16 7.89
N LEU A 106 26.40 -2.52 6.91
CA LEU A 106 26.92 -3.86 6.72
C LEU A 106 28.39 -3.81 6.32
N VAL A 107 29.21 -4.54 7.06
CA VAL A 107 30.66 -4.62 6.85
C VAL A 107 31.02 -5.85 6.02
N PHE A 108 31.93 -5.67 5.07
CA PHE A 108 32.55 -6.71 4.27
C PHE A 108 34.06 -6.70 4.49
N TYR A 109 34.63 -7.87 4.79
CA TYR A 109 36.07 -8.06 4.92
C TYR A 109 36.69 -8.27 3.53
N CYS A 110 37.74 -7.51 3.23
CA CYS A 110 38.50 -7.55 1.99
C CYS A 110 39.79 -8.33 2.18
N ASN A 111 40.52 -8.62 1.10
CA ASN A 111 41.73 -9.47 1.12
C ASN A 111 41.50 -10.87 1.73
N SER A 112 40.25 -11.27 1.92
CA SER A 112 39.87 -12.43 2.69
C SER A 112 39.47 -13.60 1.80
N ASN A 113 39.23 -14.77 2.38
CA ASN A 113 38.84 -15.96 1.64
C ASN A 113 37.31 -16.07 1.60
N PRO A 114 36.66 -16.07 0.41
CA PRO A 114 35.21 -16.26 0.32
C PRO A 114 34.69 -17.58 0.93
N ALA A 115 35.56 -18.55 1.19
CA ALA A 115 35.22 -19.78 1.92
C ALA A 115 34.95 -19.56 3.42
N GLN A 116 35.45 -18.47 4.02
CA GLN A 116 35.21 -18.10 5.43
C GLN A 116 33.79 -17.57 5.65
N GLY A 117 33.14 -17.05 4.60
CA GLY A 117 31.75 -16.64 4.71
C GLY A 117 31.34 -15.63 3.64
N LYS A 118 30.07 -15.25 3.69
CA LYS A 118 29.47 -14.38 2.67
C LYS A 118 29.84 -12.90 2.82
N LEU A 119 30.39 -12.53 3.97
CA LEU A 119 30.94 -11.19 4.23
C LEU A 119 32.42 -11.08 3.87
N HIS A 120 33.08 -12.20 3.49
CA HIS A 120 34.48 -12.24 3.13
C HIS A 120 34.63 -12.16 1.60
N LEU A 121 35.26 -11.10 1.13
CA LEU A 121 35.47 -10.78 -0.27
C LEU A 121 36.91 -11.04 -0.67
N SER A 122 37.08 -11.62 -1.85
CA SER A 122 38.38 -11.78 -2.53
C SER A 122 38.90 -10.47 -3.16
N LEU A 123 38.37 -9.32 -2.72
CA LEU A 123 38.71 -8.01 -3.24
C LEU A 123 40.11 -7.62 -2.77
N LYS A 124 41.01 -7.34 -3.72
CA LYS A 124 42.38 -6.91 -3.42
C LYS A 124 42.40 -5.43 -3.05
N VAL A 125 42.76 -5.14 -1.80
CA VAL A 125 42.88 -3.81 -1.22
C VAL A 125 44.34 -3.61 -0.77
N PRO A 126 45.13 -2.76 -1.46
CA PRO A 126 46.51 -2.49 -1.07
C PRO A 126 46.57 -1.68 0.24
N MET A 127 47.65 -1.88 0.99
CA MET A 127 47.91 -1.17 2.24
C MET A 127 48.66 0.14 1.95
N SER A 128 48.26 1.24 2.58
CA SER A 128 48.96 2.54 2.50
C SER A 128 49.13 3.13 1.09
N GLU A 129 48.33 2.71 0.12
CA GLU A 129 48.33 3.24 -1.24
C GLU A 129 46.98 3.88 -1.58
N PRO A 130 46.93 4.90 -2.46
CA PRO A 130 45.68 5.41 -2.98
C PRO A 130 44.93 4.33 -3.76
N LEU A 131 43.63 4.19 -3.50
CA LEU A 131 42.80 3.13 -4.05
C LEU A 131 41.51 3.70 -4.63
N TRP A 132 41.01 3.12 -5.71
CA TRP A 132 39.64 3.35 -6.14
C TRP A 132 38.81 2.10 -5.87
N ILE A 133 37.61 2.30 -5.36
CA ILE A 133 36.64 1.23 -5.14
C ILE A 133 35.37 1.59 -5.89
N GLY A 134 34.90 0.68 -6.74
CA GLY A 134 33.61 0.74 -7.39
C GLY A 134 32.66 -0.32 -6.82
N PHE A 135 31.43 0.09 -6.56
CA PHE A 135 30.32 -0.77 -6.16
C PHE A 135 29.29 -0.83 -7.30
N TYR A 136 29.03 -2.03 -7.82
CA TYR A 136 28.22 -2.29 -9.00
C TYR A 136 27.00 -3.12 -8.66
N ASN A 137 25.92 -2.90 -9.41
CA ASN A 137 24.68 -3.67 -9.30
C ASN A 137 24.90 -5.13 -9.73
N GLY A 138 23.92 -6.00 -9.46
CA GLY A 138 23.97 -7.43 -9.82
C GLY A 138 24.01 -7.72 -11.33
N ASN A 139 23.81 -6.71 -12.18
CA ASN A 139 24.04 -6.82 -13.63
C ASN A 139 25.53 -6.62 -14.02
N ALA A 140 26.40 -6.32 -13.05
CA ALA A 140 27.81 -5.97 -13.20
C ALA A 140 28.11 -4.71 -14.05
N THR A 141 27.12 -4.09 -14.71
CA THR A 141 27.34 -2.95 -15.62
C THR A 141 26.98 -1.60 -14.99
N GLU A 142 25.94 -1.57 -14.16
CA GLU A 142 25.49 -0.34 -13.52
C GLU A 142 26.34 -0.04 -12.30
N LEU A 143 27.09 1.07 -12.34
CA LEU A 143 27.80 1.60 -11.18
C LEU A 143 26.79 2.23 -10.21
N ILE A 144 26.77 1.72 -8.99
CA ILE A 144 25.90 2.21 -7.91
C ILE A 144 26.58 3.34 -7.16
N ASP A 145 27.80 3.11 -6.70
CA ASP A 145 28.60 4.09 -5.96
C ASP A 145 30.08 3.84 -6.18
N SER A 146 30.91 4.86 -5.99
CA SER A 146 32.36 4.71 -6.05
C SER A 146 33.07 5.73 -5.19
N VAL A 147 34.27 5.37 -4.73
CA VAL A 147 35.11 6.23 -3.90
C VAL A 147 36.57 6.13 -4.33
N SER A 148 37.24 7.28 -4.37
CA SER A 148 38.72 7.34 -4.48
C SER A 148 39.28 7.65 -3.10
N ILE A 149 39.98 6.69 -2.53
CA ILE A 149 40.52 6.70 -1.18
C ILE A 149 41.98 7.17 -1.27
N PRO A 150 42.41 8.17 -0.48
CA PRO A 150 43.81 8.55 -0.38
C PRO A 150 44.65 7.44 0.27
N ALA A 151 45.97 7.57 0.27
CA ALA A 151 46.81 6.69 1.08
C ALA A 151 46.46 6.88 2.58
N LEU A 152 46.01 5.81 3.23
CA LEU A 152 45.65 5.80 4.65
C LEU A 152 46.78 5.17 5.46
N ALA A 153 47.05 5.70 6.66
CA ALA A 153 47.92 5.03 7.62
C ALA A 153 47.23 3.80 8.23
N ALA A 154 47.97 3.00 8.98
CA ALA A 154 47.40 1.89 9.76
C ALA A 154 46.26 2.40 10.67
N ASP A 155 45.17 1.63 10.71
CA ASP A 155 43.96 1.89 11.48
C ASP A 155 43.23 3.20 11.18
N GLN A 156 43.60 3.90 10.10
CA GLN A 156 42.80 5.01 9.60
C GLN A 156 41.74 4.50 8.63
N SER A 157 40.53 5.03 8.76
CA SER A 157 39.45 4.80 7.83
C SER A 157 39.11 6.07 7.05
N PHE A 158 38.51 5.88 5.88
CA PHE A 158 37.97 6.96 5.07
C PHE A 158 36.44 6.87 5.12
N ALA A 159 35.84 7.83 5.81
CA ALA A 159 34.43 7.80 6.19
C ALA A 159 33.65 8.91 5.49
N ARG A 160 32.43 8.59 5.05
CA ARG A 160 31.50 9.51 4.40
C ARG A 160 30.90 10.46 5.46
N GLN A 161 31.00 11.76 5.23
CA GLN A 161 30.54 12.82 6.14
C GLN A 161 29.30 13.57 5.64
N GLY A 162 28.62 13.05 4.62
CA GLY A 162 27.44 13.69 4.04
C GLY A 162 27.05 13.02 2.74
N ALA A 163 26.34 13.73 1.88
CA ALA A 163 25.99 13.18 0.56
C ALA A 163 27.24 12.93 -0.30
N THR A 164 28.20 13.85 -0.28
CA THR A 164 29.39 13.84 -1.17
C THR A 164 30.71 14.13 -0.46
N SER A 165 30.68 14.53 0.81
CA SER A 165 31.87 14.81 1.61
C SER A 165 32.45 13.52 2.22
N TRP A 166 33.77 13.47 2.28
CA TRP A 166 34.53 12.37 2.89
C TRP A 166 35.63 12.94 3.77
N ALA A 167 35.97 12.23 4.84
CA ALA A 167 37.05 12.59 5.73
C ALA A 167 37.83 11.36 6.18
N VAL A 168 39.12 11.56 6.42
CA VAL A 168 39.97 10.56 7.06
C VAL A 168 39.69 10.60 8.57
N LYS A 169 39.38 9.44 9.15
CA LYS A 169 39.22 9.24 10.58
C LYS A 169 40.50 8.67 11.18
N SER A 170 40.86 9.13 12.37
CA SER A 170 41.90 8.51 13.17
C SER A 170 41.41 7.19 13.76
N ALA A 171 42.33 6.33 14.19
CA ALA A 171 42.05 5.00 14.77
C ALA A 171 41.03 5.02 15.92
N GLU A 172 41.01 6.09 16.72
CA GLU A 172 40.08 6.27 17.84
C GLU A 172 38.64 6.61 17.40
N ASN A 173 38.47 7.08 16.17
CA ASN A 173 37.21 7.63 15.64
C ASN A 173 36.65 6.81 14.46
N VAL A 174 37.16 5.59 14.26
CA VAL A 174 36.64 4.63 13.28
C VAL A 174 35.28 4.13 13.76
N THR A 175 34.29 4.08 12.87
CA THR A 175 32.86 3.93 13.24
C THR A 175 32.18 2.73 12.59
N PRO A 176 32.71 1.51 12.76
CA PRO A 176 32.13 0.35 12.11
C PRO A 176 30.76 0.01 12.73
N GLY A 177 29.76 -0.16 11.87
CA GLY A 177 28.39 -0.54 12.21
C GLY A 177 27.51 0.60 12.70
N ILE A 178 28.01 1.83 12.75
CA ILE A 178 27.28 3.01 13.28
C ILE A 178 27.45 4.23 12.37
N GLU A 179 26.76 5.33 12.70
CA GLU A 179 26.89 6.58 11.95
C GLU A 179 28.28 7.22 12.13
N ASN A 180 28.85 7.72 11.03
CA ASN A 180 30.18 8.34 11.01
C ASN A 180 30.27 9.66 11.81
N PHE A 181 29.14 10.23 12.23
CA PHE A 181 29.11 11.38 13.11
C PHE A 181 28.67 10.95 14.50
N ILE A 182 29.65 10.81 15.38
CA ILE A 182 29.40 10.69 16.81
C ILE A 182 29.07 12.10 17.32
N LYS A 183 27.80 12.48 17.24
CA LYS A 183 27.32 13.65 17.97
C LYS A 183 27.09 13.25 19.41
N ALA A 184 27.89 13.78 20.32
CA ALA A 184 27.55 13.84 21.73
C ALA A 184 26.49 14.92 21.94
N ASP A 185 25.33 14.76 21.28
CA ASP A 185 24.19 15.62 21.51
C ASP A 185 23.58 15.28 22.88
N GLU A 186 23.00 16.29 23.54
CA GLU A 186 22.24 16.08 24.76
C GLU A 186 21.13 15.03 24.52
N THR A 187 20.85 14.19 25.52
CA THR A 187 19.80 13.19 25.37
C THR A 187 18.47 13.88 25.06
N LYS A 188 17.64 13.27 24.19
CA LYS A 188 16.33 13.84 23.84
C LYS A 188 15.50 14.18 25.08
N ASP A 189 15.64 13.40 26.13
CA ASP A 189 14.99 13.63 27.42
C ASP A 189 15.49 14.89 28.12
N ALA A 190 16.81 15.16 28.08
CA ALA A 190 17.39 16.38 28.64
C ALA A 190 16.97 17.61 27.83
N TYR A 191 16.97 17.51 26.50
CA TYR A 191 16.46 18.56 25.62
C TYR A 191 14.98 18.86 25.91
N LEU A 192 14.13 17.83 25.97
CA LEU A 192 12.69 17.99 26.25
C LEU A 192 12.42 18.57 27.63
N LYS A 193 13.16 18.14 28.66
CA LYS A 193 13.03 18.71 30.02
C LYS A 193 13.44 20.18 30.08
N ARG A 194 14.35 20.64 29.22
CA ARG A 194 14.75 22.04 29.14
C ARG A 194 13.70 22.88 28.41
N GLU A 195 13.25 22.43 27.24
CA GLU A 195 12.35 23.19 26.36
C GLU A 195 10.89 23.15 26.81
N ASP A 196 10.43 22.04 27.40
CA ASP A 196 9.07 21.88 27.94
C ASP A 196 9.08 21.25 29.34
N PRO A 197 9.52 21.99 30.37
CA PRO A 197 9.64 21.46 31.74
C PRO A 197 8.31 20.96 32.33
N HIS A 198 7.19 21.50 31.86
CA HIS A 198 5.85 21.19 32.36
C HIS A 198 5.07 20.23 31.43
N GLY A 199 5.58 19.92 30.24
CA GLY A 199 4.94 19.00 29.29
C GLY A 199 3.77 19.58 28.49
N PHE A 200 3.55 20.90 28.50
CA PHE A 200 2.42 21.53 27.83
C PHE A 200 2.51 21.43 26.30
N GLY A 201 3.71 21.61 25.75
CA GLY A 201 3.96 21.52 24.31
C GLY A 201 3.70 20.12 23.79
N ILE A 202 4.19 19.09 24.49
CA ILE A 202 3.95 17.69 24.12
C ILE A 202 2.44 17.36 24.19
N THR A 203 1.75 17.83 25.23
CA THR A 203 0.31 17.58 25.42
C THR A 203 -0.54 18.21 24.33
N LEU A 204 -0.28 19.47 23.97
CA LEU A 204 -1.00 20.17 22.91
C LEU A 204 -0.77 19.54 21.54
N LEU A 205 0.46 19.11 21.24
CA LEU A 205 0.78 18.43 19.99
C LEU A 205 0.07 17.07 19.89
N ALA A 206 0.05 16.30 20.97
CA ALA A 206 -0.65 15.02 21.03
C ALA A 206 -2.16 15.19 20.83
N MET A 207 -2.80 16.14 21.55
CA MET A 207 -4.21 16.44 21.39
C MET A 207 -4.51 16.93 19.96
N GLY A 208 -3.67 17.80 19.40
CA GLY A 208 -3.82 18.34 18.05
C GLY A 208 -3.82 17.26 16.96
N ILE A 209 -2.90 16.29 17.04
CA ILE A 209 -2.83 15.17 16.08
C ILE A 209 -4.09 14.29 16.17
N VAL A 210 -4.59 14.02 17.38
CA VAL A 210 -5.82 13.22 17.56
C VAL A 210 -7.02 13.91 16.92
N PHE A 211 -7.21 15.21 17.17
CA PHE A 211 -8.29 15.97 16.52
C PHE A 211 -8.11 16.06 15.01
N PHE A 212 -6.87 16.19 14.52
CA PHE A 212 -6.58 16.18 13.09
C PHE A 212 -6.96 14.85 12.43
N CYS A 213 -6.58 13.72 13.02
CA CYS A 213 -6.98 12.39 12.53
C CYS A 213 -8.50 12.20 12.52
N LEU A 214 -9.19 12.62 13.58
CA LEU A 214 -10.66 12.56 13.65
C LEU A 214 -11.33 13.45 12.60
N ALA A 215 -10.77 14.64 12.35
CA ALA A 215 -11.27 15.55 11.31
C ALA A 215 -11.11 14.94 9.91
N VAL A 216 -9.97 14.30 9.62
CA VAL A 216 -9.75 13.60 8.34
C VAL A 216 -10.73 12.44 8.18
N LEU A 217 -10.94 11.62 9.23
CA LEU A 217 -11.93 10.54 9.21
C LEU A 217 -13.36 11.07 9.01
N PHE A 218 -13.72 12.17 9.66
CA PHE A 218 -15.01 12.82 9.48
C PHE A 218 -15.23 13.25 8.02
N VAL A 219 -14.24 13.93 7.40
CA VAL A 219 -14.31 14.34 6.00
C VAL A 219 -14.46 13.13 5.08
N PHE A 220 -13.73 12.05 5.34
CA PHE A 220 -13.84 10.80 4.58
C PHE A 220 -15.25 10.21 4.64
N PHE A 221 -15.81 10.03 5.85
CA PHE A 221 -17.17 9.48 6.00
C PHE A 221 -18.26 10.42 5.48
N TRP A 222 -18.06 11.73 5.61
CA TRP A 222 -18.99 12.73 5.08
C TRP A 222 -19.04 12.68 3.54
N LEU A 223 -17.87 12.60 2.89
CA LEU A 223 -17.79 12.44 1.44
C LEU A 223 -18.39 11.11 0.99
N PHE A 224 -18.03 10.00 1.65
CA PHE A 224 -18.54 8.68 1.34
C PHE A 224 -20.06 8.59 1.50
N GLY A 225 -20.61 9.12 2.60
CA GLY A 225 -22.05 9.17 2.85
C GLY A 225 -22.79 10.02 1.82
N THR A 226 -22.21 11.14 1.39
CA THR A 226 -22.79 11.97 0.34
C THR A 226 -22.85 11.22 -1.00
N ILE A 227 -21.79 10.50 -1.37
CA ILE A 227 -21.74 9.69 -2.59
C ILE A 227 -22.78 8.55 -2.55
N MET A 228 -22.88 7.82 -1.43
CA MET A 228 -23.87 6.75 -1.26
C MET A 228 -25.31 7.25 -1.38
N ARG A 229 -25.64 8.39 -0.75
CA ARG A 229 -26.97 9.02 -0.88
C ARG A 229 -27.30 9.37 -2.33
N HIS A 230 -26.33 9.88 -3.09
CA HIS A 230 -26.52 10.16 -4.52
C HIS A 230 -26.70 8.89 -5.36
N LEU A 231 -25.99 7.81 -5.06
CA LEU A 231 -26.15 6.52 -5.73
C LEU A 231 -27.52 5.90 -5.44
N ASP A 232 -27.98 5.94 -4.19
CA ASP A 232 -29.29 5.40 -3.81
C ASP A 232 -30.44 6.20 -4.41
N THR A 233 -30.31 7.54 -4.46
CA THR A 233 -31.29 8.40 -5.15
C THR A 233 -31.34 8.10 -6.65
N ALA A 234 -30.18 7.88 -7.29
CA ALA A 234 -30.11 7.51 -8.71
C ALA A 234 -30.72 6.12 -8.99
N LYS A 235 -30.53 5.15 -8.09
CA LYS A 235 -31.16 3.81 -8.17
C LYS A 235 -32.68 3.88 -8.00
N LYS A 236 -33.18 4.70 -7.08
CA LYS A 236 -34.63 4.89 -6.88
C LYS A 236 -35.33 5.51 -8.09
N VAL A 237 -34.72 6.52 -8.72
CA VAL A 237 -35.26 7.15 -9.95
C VAL A 237 -35.26 6.20 -11.15
N ALA A 238 -34.33 5.23 -11.21
CA ALA A 238 -34.31 4.20 -12.25
C ALA A 238 -35.37 3.10 -12.08
N HIS A 239 -35.97 2.96 -10.89
CA HIS A 239 -37.04 1.98 -10.62
C HIS A 239 -38.43 2.61 -10.51
N THR A 240 -38.54 3.94 -10.52
CA THR A 240 -39.83 4.61 -10.73
C THR A 240 -40.13 4.64 -12.23
N GLN A 241 -40.99 3.71 -12.69
CA GLN A 241 -41.50 3.68 -14.07
C GLN A 241 -42.13 5.05 -14.43
N PRO A 242 -41.94 5.56 -15.67
CA PRO A 242 -42.63 6.77 -16.10
C PRO A 242 -44.13 6.47 -16.14
N ILE A 243 -44.93 7.30 -15.48
CA ILE A 243 -46.38 7.32 -15.65
C ILE A 243 -46.64 7.53 -17.13
N LYS A 244 -47.14 6.51 -17.83
CA LYS A 244 -47.55 6.61 -19.23
C LYS A 244 -48.65 7.68 -19.30
N PRO A 245 -48.49 8.76 -20.08
CA PRO A 245 -49.59 9.67 -20.33
C PRO A 245 -50.66 8.88 -21.09
N LEU A 246 -51.81 8.68 -20.45
CA LEU A 246 -52.95 7.97 -21.03
C LEU A 246 -53.58 8.85 -22.13
N THR A 247 -52.98 8.88 -23.32
CA THR A 247 -53.61 9.38 -24.54
C THR A 247 -54.52 8.30 -25.11
N LYS A 248 -55.81 8.35 -24.78
CA LYS A 248 -56.99 8.03 -25.62
C LYS A 248 -58.21 7.69 -24.76
N THR A 249 -58.92 8.72 -24.34
CA THR A 249 -60.40 8.72 -24.34
C THR A 249 -60.87 10.11 -24.76
N VAL A 250 -60.60 10.45 -26.02
CA VAL A 250 -61.32 11.51 -26.73
C VAL A 250 -62.65 10.86 -27.12
N GLU A 251 -63.70 11.09 -26.31
CA GLU A 251 -65.12 11.17 -26.72
C GLU A 251 -66.11 11.24 -25.55
N VAL A 252 -65.69 11.25 -24.28
CA VAL A 252 -66.59 11.52 -23.13
C VAL A 252 -66.12 12.71 -22.28
N THR A 253 -65.34 13.62 -22.89
CA THR A 253 -64.66 14.73 -22.19
C THR A 253 -65.13 16.11 -22.61
N HIS A 254 -66.32 16.24 -23.22
CA HIS A 254 -66.96 17.55 -23.36
C HIS A 254 -67.96 17.84 -22.24
N ASP A 255 -68.68 16.83 -21.74
CA ASP A 255 -69.69 17.05 -20.69
C ASP A 255 -69.09 17.19 -19.28
N LEU A 256 -67.96 16.54 -18.99
CA LEU A 256 -67.27 16.68 -17.69
C LEU A 256 -66.48 17.99 -17.56
N ALA A 257 -66.05 18.59 -18.67
CA ALA A 257 -65.34 19.88 -18.67
C ALA A 257 -66.28 21.03 -18.26
N HIS A 258 -67.55 20.98 -18.67
CA HIS A 258 -68.56 21.93 -18.27
C HIS A 258 -68.99 21.76 -16.80
N ALA A 259 -69.06 20.52 -16.28
CA ALA A 259 -69.33 20.27 -14.87
C ALA A 259 -68.18 20.76 -13.96
N THR A 260 -66.92 20.55 -14.37
CA THR A 260 -65.74 20.93 -13.58
C THR A 260 -65.51 22.45 -13.56
N GLY A 261 -65.81 23.14 -14.67
CA GLY A 261 -65.79 24.61 -14.72
C GLY A 261 -66.85 25.27 -13.84
N ASN A 262 -68.05 24.67 -13.78
CA ASN A 262 -69.14 25.19 -12.93
C ASN A 262 -68.88 24.92 -11.44
N ILE A 263 -68.30 23.79 -11.06
CA ILE A 263 -67.93 23.49 -9.65
C ILE A 263 -66.85 24.45 -9.14
N LEU A 264 -65.87 24.80 -9.99
CA LEU A 264 -64.82 25.77 -9.64
C LEU A 264 -65.35 27.20 -9.53
N GLN A 265 -66.39 27.56 -10.29
CA GLN A 265 -67.01 28.87 -10.22
C GLN A 265 -68.04 28.98 -9.07
N ASP A 266 -68.69 27.87 -8.70
CA ASP A 266 -69.64 27.80 -7.58
C ASP A 266 -68.93 27.72 -6.22
N GLY A 267 -67.76 27.08 -6.15
CA GLY A 267 -66.86 27.09 -4.98
C GLY A 267 -66.15 28.42 -4.73
N LEU A 268 -66.18 29.35 -5.69
CA LEU A 268 -65.71 30.73 -5.53
C LEU A 268 -66.81 31.67 -5.01
N LYS A 269 -68.09 31.29 -5.13
CA LYS A 269 -69.26 32.09 -4.69
C LYS A 269 -69.88 31.61 -3.38
N THR A 270 -69.78 30.32 -3.07
CA THR A 270 -70.09 29.79 -1.75
C THR A 270 -68.79 29.77 -0.93
N LYS A 271 -68.83 30.28 0.31
CA LYS A 271 -67.65 30.34 1.21
C LYS A 271 -66.89 29.02 1.13
N GLY A 272 -65.71 29.08 0.51
CA GLY A 272 -64.91 27.94 0.11
C GLY A 272 -64.58 27.05 1.31
N ILE A 273 -64.61 25.75 1.05
CA ILE A 273 -64.12 24.73 1.97
C ILE A 273 -62.65 25.05 2.29
N ASP A 274 -62.31 25.09 3.58
CA ASP A 274 -60.99 25.51 4.06
C ASP A 274 -59.86 24.70 3.43
N LYS A 275 -58.77 25.40 3.08
CA LYS A 275 -57.54 24.82 2.53
C LYS A 275 -57.00 23.66 3.39
N GLU A 276 -57.23 23.73 4.69
CA GLU A 276 -56.88 22.67 5.65
C GLU A 276 -57.63 21.37 5.40
N VAL A 277 -58.90 21.44 4.99
CA VAL A 277 -59.71 20.27 4.67
C VAL A 277 -59.18 19.60 3.40
N TYR A 278 -58.80 20.38 2.39
CA TYR A 278 -58.17 19.84 1.18
C TYR A 278 -56.85 19.12 1.48
N ILE A 279 -56.00 19.74 2.30
CA ILE A 279 -54.72 19.14 2.71
C ILE A 279 -54.98 17.88 3.54
N ALA A 280 -55.97 17.90 4.43
CA ALA A 280 -56.34 16.75 5.24
C ALA A 280 -56.86 15.57 4.40
N VAL A 281 -57.71 15.83 3.39
CA VAL A 281 -58.23 14.80 2.49
C VAL A 281 -57.13 14.20 1.62
N ILE A 282 -56.22 15.04 1.09
CA ILE A 282 -55.07 14.56 0.31
C ILE A 282 -54.12 13.74 1.19
N ALA A 283 -53.85 14.19 2.41
CA ALA A 283 -53.00 13.46 3.36
C ALA A 283 -53.64 12.14 3.79
N MET A 284 -54.96 12.12 4.01
CA MET A 284 -55.70 10.90 4.35
C MET A 284 -55.69 9.89 3.20
N ALA A 285 -55.88 10.35 1.96
CA ALA A 285 -55.81 9.51 0.76
C ALA A 285 -54.41 8.93 0.54
N LEU A 286 -53.35 9.73 0.74
CA LEU A 286 -51.96 9.26 0.67
C LEU A 286 -51.62 8.26 1.77
N LYS A 287 -52.14 8.47 2.99
CA LYS A 287 -51.96 7.55 4.11
C LYS A 287 -52.66 6.21 3.84
N GLN A 288 -53.91 6.24 3.38
CA GLN A 288 -54.61 5.01 2.97
C GLN A 288 -53.87 4.27 1.85
N TYR A 289 -53.32 5.00 0.86
CA TYR A 289 -52.52 4.38 -0.19
C TYR A 289 -51.21 3.73 0.32
N GLN A 290 -50.60 4.27 1.38
CA GLN A 290 -49.40 3.68 2.02
C GLN A 290 -49.74 2.51 2.95
N ASP A 291 -50.87 2.59 3.66
CA ASP A 291 -51.31 1.55 4.61
C ASP A 291 -51.98 0.36 3.88
N ASP A 292 -52.53 0.56 2.67
CA ASP A 292 -53.16 -0.48 1.83
C ASP A 292 -52.16 -1.20 0.89
N VAL A 293 -50.86 -1.13 1.19
CA VAL A 293 -49.79 -1.90 0.52
C VAL A 293 -49.44 -3.16 1.31
N HIS A 294 -50.35 -3.65 2.14
CA HIS A 294 -50.21 -4.98 2.72
C HIS A 294 -50.40 -6.02 1.62
N ASP A 295 -49.32 -6.73 1.31
CA ASP A 295 -49.28 -7.89 0.45
C ASP A 295 -50.32 -8.89 0.98
N VAL A 296 -51.42 -9.07 0.24
CA VAL A 296 -52.38 -10.15 0.54
C VAL A 296 -51.72 -11.45 0.13
N GLU A 297 -50.91 -12.01 1.03
CA GLU A 297 -50.30 -13.32 0.85
C GLU A 297 -51.40 -14.38 0.86
N SER A 298 -51.41 -15.28 -0.13
CA SER A 298 -52.20 -16.49 -0.01
C SER A 298 -51.58 -17.30 1.14
N GLY A 299 -52.37 -17.73 2.13
CA GLY A 299 -51.90 -18.53 3.26
C GLY A 299 -51.38 -19.93 2.88
N ILE A 300 -50.99 -20.14 1.62
CA ILE A 300 -50.45 -21.36 1.05
C ILE A 300 -48.98 -21.11 0.70
N ILE A 301 -48.09 -21.51 1.61
CA ILE A 301 -46.65 -21.48 1.35
C ILE A 301 -46.32 -22.59 0.34
N THR A 302 -46.02 -22.23 -0.90
CA THR A 302 -45.55 -23.18 -1.92
C THR A 302 -44.03 -23.23 -1.91
N ILE A 303 -43.45 -24.14 -1.13
CA ILE A 303 -42.00 -24.36 -1.12
C ILE A 303 -41.62 -25.14 -2.37
N LYS A 304 -40.95 -24.50 -3.33
CA LYS A 304 -40.29 -25.19 -4.44
C LYS A 304 -38.84 -25.45 -4.03
N SER A 305 -38.49 -26.70 -3.79
CA SER A 305 -37.09 -27.08 -3.58
C SER A 305 -36.30 -26.74 -4.84
N LYS A 306 -35.25 -25.94 -4.69
CA LYS A 306 -34.28 -25.69 -5.75
C LYS A 306 -33.03 -26.48 -5.36
N ASP A 307 -32.59 -27.39 -6.22
CA ASP A 307 -31.25 -27.97 -6.06
C ASP A 307 -30.25 -26.84 -6.18
N THR A 308 -29.50 -26.63 -5.11
CA THR A 308 -28.38 -25.70 -5.05
C THR A 308 -27.13 -26.52 -4.78
N ASP A 309 -26.06 -26.28 -5.53
CA ASP A 309 -24.77 -26.97 -5.39
C ASP A 309 -24.04 -26.65 -4.07
N TRP A 310 -24.72 -25.98 -3.13
CA TRP A 310 -24.17 -25.59 -1.82
C TRP A 310 -23.82 -26.80 -0.94
N THR A 311 -24.43 -27.96 -1.21
CA THR A 311 -24.13 -29.22 -0.52
C THR A 311 -23.08 -30.07 -1.22
N ASP A 312 -22.52 -29.62 -2.35
CA ASP A 312 -21.47 -30.35 -3.07
C ASP A 312 -20.08 -30.03 -2.47
N GLU A 313 -19.91 -30.43 -1.21
CA GLU A 313 -18.64 -30.28 -0.46
C GLU A 313 -17.52 -31.13 -1.09
N TYR A 314 -17.88 -32.15 -1.86
CA TYR A 314 -16.96 -33.11 -2.46
C TYR A 314 -16.22 -32.56 -3.70
N SER A 315 -16.85 -31.69 -4.49
CA SER A 315 -16.21 -31.09 -5.68
C SER A 315 -15.21 -29.99 -5.34
N GLN A 316 -15.27 -29.40 -4.14
CA GLN A 316 -14.33 -28.37 -3.69
C GLN A 316 -13.08 -28.94 -2.99
N MET A 317 -13.07 -30.21 -2.61
CA MET A 317 -11.99 -30.80 -1.80
C MET A 317 -10.98 -31.67 -2.56
N THR A 318 -11.21 -32.02 -3.84
CA THR A 318 -10.37 -32.99 -4.56
C THR A 318 -9.68 -32.39 -5.80
N HIS A 319 -8.71 -31.50 -5.57
CA HIS A 319 -7.71 -31.18 -6.60
C HIS A 319 -6.70 -32.33 -6.87
N PHE A 320 -6.79 -33.46 -6.16
CA PHE A 320 -5.92 -34.61 -6.36
C PHE A 320 -6.68 -35.92 -6.13
N HIS A 321 -7.25 -36.51 -7.19
CA HIS A 321 -7.28 -37.95 -7.55
C HIS A 321 -8.43 -38.24 -8.53
N ASP A 322 -8.21 -39.19 -9.43
CA ASP A 322 -9.12 -39.55 -10.53
C ASP A 322 -10.54 -39.92 -10.03
N PRO A 323 -11.60 -39.53 -10.77
CA PRO A 323 -12.97 -39.66 -10.30
C PRO A 323 -13.44 -41.12 -10.36
N LEU A 324 -13.80 -41.69 -9.19
CA LEU A 324 -14.66 -42.87 -9.13
C LEU A 324 -16.10 -42.43 -9.36
N GLN A 325 -16.79 -43.07 -10.32
CA GLN A 325 -18.20 -42.77 -10.60
C GLN A 325 -19.09 -43.16 -9.41
N PRO A 326 -19.98 -42.27 -8.93
CA PRO A 326 -20.88 -42.60 -7.84
C PRO A 326 -21.97 -43.56 -8.31
N SER A 327 -22.24 -44.59 -7.51
CA SER A 327 -23.36 -45.50 -7.70
C SER A 327 -24.68 -44.79 -7.37
N ASN A 328 -25.63 -44.82 -8.31
CA ASN A 328 -26.99 -44.28 -8.14
C ASN A 328 -27.72 -44.98 -6.99
N HIS A 329 -27.69 -44.40 -5.80
CA HIS A 329 -28.66 -44.72 -4.76
C HIS A 329 -29.87 -43.81 -4.93
N MET A 330 -30.95 -44.35 -5.53
CA MET A 330 -32.26 -43.73 -5.46
C MET A 330 -32.75 -43.82 -4.01
N GLY A 331 -32.83 -42.68 -3.32
CA GLY A 331 -33.57 -42.57 -2.07
C GLY A 331 -35.06 -42.84 -2.30
N THR A 332 -35.70 -43.51 -1.34
CA THR A 332 -37.13 -43.85 -1.37
C THR A 332 -38.01 -42.61 -1.43
N ARG A 333 -38.81 -42.47 -2.50
CA ARG A 333 -39.85 -41.43 -2.60
C ARG A 333 -41.02 -41.78 -1.68
N ILE A 334 -41.36 -40.85 -0.79
CA ILE A 334 -42.61 -40.88 -0.02
C ILE A 334 -43.74 -40.41 -0.96
N PRO A 335 -44.84 -41.17 -1.11
CA PRO A 335 -45.96 -40.76 -1.95
C PRO A 335 -46.79 -39.69 -1.24
N THR A 336 -46.97 -38.54 -1.89
CA THR A 336 -47.85 -37.47 -1.40
C THR A 336 -49.00 -37.23 -2.38
N THR A 337 -50.09 -37.97 -2.20
CA THR A 337 -51.48 -37.51 -2.37
C THR A 337 -52.43 -38.56 -1.80
N PRO A 338 -53.48 -38.17 -1.04
CA PRO A 338 -54.61 -39.04 -0.79
C PRO A 338 -55.63 -38.87 -1.92
N ASP A 339 -55.93 -39.96 -2.64
CA ASP A 339 -57.11 -40.03 -3.50
C ASP A 339 -58.35 -39.93 -2.62
N LEU A 340 -59.06 -38.81 -2.76
CA LEU A 340 -60.47 -38.69 -2.34
C LEU A 340 -61.32 -39.35 -3.44
N LYS A 341 -62.19 -40.28 -2.98
CA LYS A 341 -63.11 -41.12 -3.75
C LYS A 341 -63.79 -40.48 -4.94
#